data_AF-A0A7Y9FFC7-F1
#
_entry.id   AF-A0A7Y9FFC7-F1
#
_cell.length_a   1.000
_cell.length_b   1.000
_cell.length_c   1.000
_cell.angle_alpha   90.00
_cell.angle_beta   90.00
_cell.angle_gamma   90.00
#
_symmetry.space_group_name_H-M   'P 1'
#
loop_
_entity.id
_entity.type
_entity.pdbx_description
1 polymer ?
#
loop_
_entity_poly.entity_id
_entity_poly.type
_entity_poly.pdbx_seq_one_letter_code
_entity_poly.pdbx_strand_id
1 'polypeptide(L)'
;MRGGTGGVRGVLRAVLLVVALVLAPAGAAVAAPAPGGRFVCEDGTRVARQQIYADVLVPAGATCRLTKVAVHGDLLVDPGGSAEVRQSSVLGDVLTSGYAFFAWSTVEGDVWLDGWAQTDPVHAALDAHVSTVRGDVRGRGSLTFLEAEVDGAVNVTTTSRTLVTGSRIGGWVNLPVLRNATVDVSWSDLGRGLTFSERGTSSVCGTTVAEDLVVRSVGGRLHVGTAPHAENSCFGYFEPPPGHPLEGLDPPEGHVVTVGGDLRVVDAGRLVAVDQVVVGGDLRCEDDVRVGVVDVAGVRTGTCA
;
A
#
# COMPACT_ATOMS: atom_id res chain seq x y z
N MET A 1 38.43 -58.29 37.85
CA MET A 1 39.00 -58.42 39.22
C MET A 1 38.55 -57.21 40.03
N ARG A 2 37.87 -57.49 41.17
CA ARG A 2 37.93 -56.84 42.51
C ARG A 2 38.17 -55.33 42.57
N GLY A 3 37.47 -54.50 43.34
CA GLY A 3 36.53 -54.59 44.46
C GLY A 3 36.24 -53.11 44.85
N GLY A 4 35.12 -52.73 45.45
CA GLY A 4 34.81 -53.01 46.85
C GLY A 4 35.01 -51.75 47.72
N THR A 5 33.88 -51.09 48.02
CA THR A 5 33.49 -50.42 49.29
C THR A 5 34.39 -49.38 49.97
N GLY A 6 33.77 -48.25 50.37
CA GLY A 6 34.27 -47.43 51.48
C GLY A 6 33.48 -46.13 51.65
N GLY A 7 32.35 -46.17 52.35
CA GLY A 7 31.63 -44.97 52.77
C GLY A 7 32.20 -44.38 54.07
N VAL A 8 32.17 -43.06 54.24
CA VAL A 8 32.28 -42.39 55.56
C VAL A 8 31.53 -41.04 55.52
N ARG A 9 30.53 -40.93 56.42
CA ARG A 9 30.14 -39.79 57.29
C ARG A 9 30.58 -38.39 56.82
N GLY A 10 29.69 -37.44 56.53
CA GLY A 10 28.67 -36.91 57.45
C GLY A 10 29.16 -35.61 58.06
N VAL A 11 28.70 -34.46 57.55
CA VAL A 11 28.63 -33.18 58.28
C VAL A 11 27.41 -32.42 57.75
N LEU A 12 26.35 -32.36 58.55
CA LEU A 12 25.26 -31.39 58.40
C LEU A 12 25.85 -29.98 58.53
N ARG A 13 25.78 -29.17 57.48
CA ARG A 13 25.89 -27.72 57.58
C ARG A 13 24.50 -27.12 57.43
N ALA A 14 23.91 -26.73 58.56
CA ALA A 14 22.74 -25.87 58.60
C ALA A 14 23.10 -24.53 57.97
N VAL A 15 22.57 -24.25 56.78
CA VAL A 15 22.65 -22.93 56.15
C VAL A 15 21.47 -22.12 56.67
N LEU A 16 21.76 -21.18 57.56
CA LEU A 16 20.85 -20.14 58.01
C LEU A 16 20.62 -19.18 56.84
N LEU A 17 19.47 -19.32 56.17
CA LEU A 17 19.05 -18.43 55.10
C LEU A 17 18.40 -17.19 55.73
N VAL A 18 19.17 -16.12 55.88
CA VAL A 18 18.65 -14.81 56.30
C VAL A 18 18.02 -14.16 55.06
N VAL A 19 16.70 -14.26 54.94
CA VAL A 19 15.92 -13.51 53.94
C VAL A 19 15.85 -12.06 54.39
N ALA A 20 16.70 -11.21 53.80
CA ALA A 20 16.57 -9.76 53.93
C ALA A 20 15.37 -9.30 53.10
N LEU A 21 14.26 -8.99 53.78
CA LEU A 21 13.06 -8.40 53.18
C LEU A 21 13.38 -6.95 52.79
N VAL A 22 13.77 -6.73 51.53
CA VAL A 22 13.92 -5.37 50.98
C VAL A 22 12.51 -4.82 50.75
N LEU A 23 12.05 -3.97 51.66
CA LEU A 23 10.86 -3.14 51.47
C LEU A 23 11.19 -2.10 50.40
N ALA A 24 10.90 -2.42 49.13
CA ALA A 24 10.92 -1.43 48.06
C ALA A 24 9.85 -0.37 48.36
N PRO A 25 10.17 0.93 48.28
CA PRO A 25 9.15 1.97 48.38
C PRO A 25 8.16 1.76 47.24
N ALA A 26 6.88 1.63 47.58
CA ALA A 26 5.79 1.66 46.63
C ALA A 26 5.78 3.04 45.96
N GLY A 27 6.52 3.17 44.85
CA GLY A 27 6.41 4.30 43.96
C GLY A 27 4.95 4.41 43.56
N ALA A 28 4.37 5.61 43.71
CA ALA A 28 3.03 5.89 43.24
C ALA A 28 2.93 5.40 41.80
N ALA A 29 2.10 4.37 41.57
CA ALA A 29 1.80 3.92 40.22
C ALA A 29 1.23 5.13 39.48
N VAL A 30 1.98 5.65 38.52
CA VAL A 30 1.47 6.66 37.59
C VAL A 30 0.38 5.93 36.83
N ALA A 31 -0.87 6.25 37.14
CA ALA A 31 -2.01 5.67 36.43
C ALA A 31 -1.78 5.94 34.94
N ALA A 32 -1.73 4.88 34.13
CA ALA A 32 -1.74 5.03 32.69
C ALA A 32 -2.95 5.92 32.32
N PRO A 33 -2.80 6.89 31.40
CA PRO A 33 -3.94 7.66 30.93
C PRO A 33 -5.03 6.69 30.49
N ALA A 34 -6.26 6.92 30.96
CA ALA A 34 -7.37 6.06 30.62
C ALA A 34 -7.50 5.98 29.09
N PRO A 35 -7.55 4.77 28.50
CA PRO A 35 -7.83 4.62 27.08
C PRO A 35 -9.23 5.17 26.82
N GLY A 36 -9.37 6.10 25.87
CA GLY A 36 -10.68 6.59 25.44
C GLY A 36 -10.83 8.09 25.26
N GLY A 37 -9.76 8.87 25.40
CA GLY A 37 -9.75 10.26 24.92
C GLY A 37 -9.55 10.29 23.41
N ARG A 38 -10.24 11.21 22.72
CA ARG A 38 -10.02 11.52 21.30
C ARG A 38 -9.41 12.91 21.20
N PHE A 39 -8.29 13.04 20.50
CA PHE A 39 -7.72 14.33 20.10
C PHE A 39 -8.50 14.84 18.89
N VAL A 40 -9.39 15.82 19.09
CA VAL A 40 -10.17 16.40 18.00
C VAL A 40 -9.43 17.60 17.45
N CYS A 41 -9.11 17.58 16.16
CA CYS A 41 -8.52 18.72 15.47
C CYS A 41 -9.60 19.78 15.20
N GLU A 42 -9.33 21.02 15.58
CA GLU A 42 -10.06 22.19 15.10
C GLU A 42 -9.49 22.65 13.75
N ASP A 43 -10.19 23.53 13.04
CA ASP A 43 -9.65 24.07 11.79
C ASP A 43 -8.32 24.80 12.02
N GLY A 44 -7.36 24.53 11.13
CA GLY A 44 -6.00 25.06 11.23
C GLY A 44 -5.15 24.44 12.35
N THR A 45 -5.59 23.36 12.99
CA THR A 45 -4.80 22.66 14.03
C THR A 45 -3.42 22.28 13.50
N ARG A 46 -2.37 22.64 14.24
CA ARG A 46 -0.99 22.28 13.94
C ARG A 46 -0.33 21.67 15.15
N VAL A 47 0.12 20.43 14.99
CA VAL A 47 0.80 19.69 16.02
C VAL A 47 2.17 19.28 15.51
N ALA A 48 3.22 19.50 16.31
CA ALA A 48 4.56 19.12 15.91
C ALA A 48 5.43 18.62 17.06
N ARG A 49 6.27 17.62 16.77
CA ARG A 49 7.31 17.10 17.69
C ARG A 49 6.76 16.63 19.03
N GLN A 50 5.63 15.94 19.02
CA GLN A 50 4.99 15.42 20.24
C GLN A 50 4.35 14.05 19.99
N GLN A 51 3.99 13.38 21.07
CA GLN A 51 3.23 12.14 21.04
C GLN A 51 1.76 12.41 21.40
N ILE A 52 0.84 11.78 20.68
CA ILE A 52 -0.60 11.82 20.95
C ILE A 52 -1.01 10.42 21.39
N TYR A 53 -1.39 10.27 22.67
CA TYR A 53 -1.84 9.00 23.26
C TYR A 53 -3.36 8.87 23.20
N ALA A 54 -3.90 9.01 22.00
CA ALA A 54 -5.32 9.06 21.72
C ALA A 54 -5.54 8.87 20.21
N ASP A 55 -6.77 8.50 19.83
CA ASP A 55 -7.20 8.62 18.44
C ASP A 55 -7.25 10.09 18.04
N VAL A 56 -6.89 10.39 16.80
CA VAL A 56 -7.02 11.72 16.22
C VAL A 56 -8.26 11.76 15.33
N LEU A 57 -9.15 12.72 15.55
CA LEU A 57 -10.28 12.98 14.67
C LEU A 57 -10.11 14.32 13.98
N VAL A 58 -10.23 14.31 12.66
CA VAL A 58 -10.32 15.51 11.83
C VAL A 58 -11.77 15.63 11.33
N PRO A 59 -12.59 16.47 11.95
CA PRO A 59 -13.99 16.63 11.57
C PRO A 59 -14.14 17.35 10.23
N ALA A 60 -15.35 17.29 9.67
CA ALA A 60 -15.71 18.00 8.45
C ALA A 60 -15.37 19.50 8.52
N GLY A 61 -14.70 20.01 7.49
CA GLY A 61 -14.30 21.43 7.39
C GLY A 61 -13.06 21.81 8.20
N ALA A 62 -12.50 20.90 9.00
CA ALA A 62 -11.25 21.13 9.71
C ALA A 62 -10.05 20.66 8.89
N THR A 63 -8.95 21.41 8.98
CA THR A 63 -7.63 20.97 8.52
C THR A 63 -6.71 20.70 9.71
N CYS A 64 -6.12 19.51 9.76
CA CYS A 64 -5.16 19.10 10.79
C CYS A 64 -3.79 18.81 10.19
N ARG A 65 -2.74 19.47 10.71
CA ARG A 65 -1.34 19.23 10.29
C ARG A 65 -0.54 18.60 11.41
N LEU A 66 -0.03 17.39 11.18
CA LEU A 66 0.81 16.65 12.10
C LEU A 66 2.23 16.55 11.52
N THR A 67 3.23 17.07 12.23
CA THR A 67 4.63 17.02 11.75
C THR A 67 5.58 16.50 12.81
N LYS A 68 6.29 15.39 12.54
CA LYS A 68 7.14 14.73 13.55
C LYS A 68 6.33 14.33 14.79
N VAL A 69 5.15 13.77 14.56
CA VAL A 69 4.21 13.33 15.59
C VAL A 69 4.14 11.81 15.59
N ALA A 70 3.96 11.20 16.76
CA ALA A 70 3.55 9.80 16.86
C ALA A 70 2.14 9.73 17.46
N VAL A 71 1.18 9.21 16.69
CA VAL A 71 -0.20 8.97 17.12
C VAL A 71 -0.28 7.52 17.61
N HIS A 72 -0.52 7.31 18.89
CA HIS A 72 -0.65 5.99 19.53
C HIS A 72 -2.11 5.49 19.52
N GLY A 73 -2.83 5.81 18.45
CA GLY A 73 -4.21 5.44 18.20
C GLY A 73 -4.50 5.59 16.72
N ASP A 74 -5.77 5.64 16.38
CA ASP A 74 -6.21 5.73 14.98
C ASP A 74 -6.24 7.18 14.48
N LEU A 75 -6.15 7.37 13.17
CA LEU A 75 -6.43 8.65 12.52
C LEU A 75 -7.76 8.55 11.75
N LEU A 76 -8.76 9.28 12.23
CA LEU A 76 -10.08 9.35 11.64
C LEU A 76 -10.24 10.70 10.92
N VAL A 77 -10.57 10.67 9.64
CA VAL A 77 -10.82 11.87 8.83
C VAL A 77 -12.23 11.80 8.27
N ASP A 78 -13.10 12.65 8.80
CA ASP A 78 -14.49 12.72 8.38
C ASP A 78 -14.62 13.27 6.94
N PRO A 79 -15.75 13.05 6.27
CA PRO A 79 -16.03 13.66 4.96
C PRO A 79 -15.82 15.19 5.00
N GLY A 80 -15.01 15.70 4.07
CA GLY A 80 -14.66 17.12 3.99
C GLY A 80 -13.64 17.60 5.03
N GLY A 81 -13.13 16.72 5.90
CA GLY A 81 -11.94 16.96 6.71
C GLY A 81 -10.66 16.77 5.90
N SER A 82 -9.56 17.37 6.36
CA SER A 82 -8.25 17.30 5.71
C SER A 82 -7.13 17.05 6.72
N ALA A 83 -6.41 15.94 6.58
CA ALA A 83 -5.25 15.61 7.40
C ALA A 83 -3.96 15.67 6.57
N GLU A 84 -2.97 16.43 7.04
CA GLU A 84 -1.62 16.49 6.46
C GLU A 84 -0.62 15.94 7.48
N VAL A 85 -0.10 14.74 7.23
CA VAL A 85 0.79 13.99 8.12
C VAL A 85 2.18 13.92 7.49
N ARG A 86 3.17 14.52 8.15
CA ARG A 86 4.54 14.60 7.62
C ARG A 86 5.56 14.12 8.62
N GLN A 87 6.51 13.29 8.19
CA GLN A 87 7.59 12.79 9.04
C GLN A 87 7.06 12.19 10.35
N SER A 88 5.90 11.53 10.31
CA SER A 88 5.12 11.13 11.48
C SER A 88 4.76 9.65 11.41
N SER A 89 4.32 9.10 12.53
CA SER A 89 3.78 7.74 12.59
C SER A 89 2.36 7.72 13.14
N VAL A 90 1.51 6.89 12.55
CA VAL A 90 0.21 6.47 13.09
C VAL A 90 0.35 5.01 13.45
N LEU A 91 0.28 4.69 14.74
CA LEU A 91 0.49 3.33 15.25
C LEU A 91 -0.79 2.46 15.18
N GLY A 92 -1.94 3.08 14.92
CA GLY A 92 -3.19 2.40 14.62
C GLY A 92 -3.57 2.48 13.15
N ASP A 93 -4.86 2.40 12.89
CA ASP A 93 -5.44 2.43 11.55
C ASP A 93 -5.69 3.88 11.08
N VAL A 94 -5.84 4.05 9.77
CA VAL A 94 -6.28 5.31 9.16
C VAL A 94 -7.63 5.10 8.49
N LEU A 95 -8.66 5.77 9.01
CA LEU A 95 -10.01 5.72 8.48
C LEU A 95 -10.34 7.08 7.89
N THR A 96 -10.34 7.18 6.56
CA THR A 96 -10.61 8.45 5.87
C THR A 96 -11.82 8.35 4.97
N SER A 97 -12.73 9.30 5.09
CA SER A 97 -13.72 9.63 4.05
C SER A 97 -13.52 11.06 3.51
N GLY A 98 -12.46 11.73 3.96
CA GLY A 98 -12.00 13.04 3.51
C GLY A 98 -10.65 12.96 2.79
N TYR A 99 -9.83 13.98 2.93
CA TYR A 99 -8.48 14.01 2.37
C TYR A 99 -7.42 13.64 3.42
N ALA A 100 -6.57 12.67 3.11
CA ALA A 100 -5.44 12.31 3.95
C ALA A 100 -4.16 12.32 3.10
N PHE A 101 -3.20 13.17 3.49
CA PHE A 101 -1.89 13.28 2.88
C PHE A 101 -0.80 12.79 3.85
N PHE A 102 0.06 11.89 3.39
CA PHE A 102 1.21 11.37 4.10
C PHE A 102 2.49 11.65 3.32
N ALA A 103 3.49 12.21 3.99
CA ALA A 103 4.83 12.36 3.41
C ALA A 103 5.91 11.93 4.39
N TRP A 104 6.82 11.04 3.97
CA TRP A 104 7.87 10.47 4.84
C TRP A 104 7.31 9.91 6.14
N SER A 105 6.16 9.26 6.08
CA SER A 105 5.40 8.84 7.25
C SER A 105 5.13 7.34 7.25
N THR A 106 4.75 6.80 8.40
CA THR A 106 4.42 5.39 8.56
C THR A 106 3.03 5.23 9.15
N VAL A 107 2.24 4.34 8.57
CA VAL A 107 1.00 3.82 9.14
C VAL A 107 1.25 2.36 9.49
N GLU A 108 1.16 2.01 10.78
CA GLU A 108 1.39 0.63 11.24
C GLU A 108 0.16 -0.27 11.00
N GLY A 109 -1.03 0.32 10.93
CA GLY A 109 -2.28 -0.40 10.67
C GLY A 109 -2.73 -0.38 9.20
N ASP A 110 -4.03 -0.63 9.01
CA ASP A 110 -4.70 -0.58 7.72
C ASP A 110 -5.13 0.85 7.35
N VAL A 111 -5.45 1.06 6.07
CA VAL A 111 -6.05 2.31 5.58
C VAL A 111 -7.36 2.05 4.85
N TRP A 112 -8.45 2.69 5.30
CA TRP A 112 -9.79 2.55 4.72
C TRP A 112 -10.29 3.89 4.15
N LEU A 113 -10.52 3.95 2.83
CA LEU A 113 -10.96 5.16 2.11
C LEU A 113 -12.48 5.33 2.07
N ASP A 114 -13.25 4.30 2.36
CA ASP A 114 -14.72 4.40 2.48
C ASP A 114 -15.17 4.69 3.92
N GLY A 115 -14.21 4.86 4.83
CA GLY A 115 -14.40 5.17 6.24
C GLY A 115 -15.44 4.29 6.95
N TRP A 116 -15.86 4.77 8.11
CA TRP A 116 -16.87 4.15 8.97
C TRP A 116 -18.27 4.78 8.80
N ALA A 117 -18.37 5.86 8.01
CA ALA A 117 -19.53 6.77 8.02
C ALA A 117 -20.66 6.39 7.05
N GLN A 118 -20.55 5.31 6.26
CA GLN A 118 -21.59 4.79 5.34
C GLN A 118 -22.19 5.80 4.32
N THR A 119 -21.61 6.99 4.15
CA THR A 119 -21.98 7.95 3.11
C THR A 119 -21.17 7.68 1.85
N ASP A 120 -21.78 7.75 0.66
CA ASP A 120 -21.10 7.53 -0.64
C ASP A 120 -19.81 8.38 -0.71
N PRO A 121 -18.61 7.77 -0.60
CA PRO A 121 -17.36 8.49 -0.48
C PRO A 121 -16.90 8.94 -1.86
N VAL A 122 -17.62 9.91 -2.44
CA VAL A 122 -17.27 10.46 -3.76
C VAL A 122 -15.94 11.25 -3.69
N HIS A 123 -15.51 11.66 -2.49
CA HIS A 123 -14.38 12.56 -2.30
C HIS A 123 -13.28 12.06 -1.35
N ALA A 124 -13.30 10.78 -0.96
CA ALA A 124 -12.20 10.24 -0.19
C ALA A 124 -10.93 10.18 -1.05
N ALA A 125 -9.83 10.69 -0.52
CA ALA A 125 -8.56 10.74 -1.21
C ALA A 125 -7.42 10.46 -0.25
N LEU A 126 -6.52 9.56 -0.67
CA LEU A 126 -5.30 9.22 0.05
C LEU A 126 -4.10 9.52 -0.85
N ASP A 127 -3.23 10.41 -0.40
CA ASP A 127 -1.95 10.68 -1.02
C ASP A 127 -0.83 10.21 -0.07
N ALA A 128 -0.01 9.24 -0.49
CA ALA A 128 1.12 8.74 0.26
C ALA A 128 2.41 8.90 -0.54
N HIS A 129 3.29 9.76 -0.06
CA HIS A 129 4.55 10.14 -0.71
C HIS A 129 5.71 9.66 0.15
N VAL A 130 6.58 8.80 -0.39
CA VAL A 130 7.74 8.24 0.34
C VAL A 130 7.32 7.72 1.73
N SER A 131 6.20 7.00 1.78
CA SER A 131 5.54 6.61 3.02
C SER A 131 5.24 5.12 3.03
N THR A 132 5.18 4.55 4.22
CA THR A 132 4.96 3.11 4.41
C THR A 132 3.59 2.86 5.06
N VAL A 133 2.82 1.92 4.52
CA VAL A 133 1.62 1.34 5.15
C VAL A 133 1.92 -0.12 5.42
N ARG A 134 1.89 -0.54 6.68
CA ARG A 134 2.21 -1.92 7.07
C ARG A 134 1.01 -2.88 6.92
N GLY A 135 -0.20 -2.33 6.89
CA GLY A 135 -1.44 -3.08 6.65
C GLY A 135 -1.91 -3.06 5.20
N ASP A 136 -3.19 -3.36 5.04
CA ASP A 136 -3.91 -3.30 3.77
C ASP A 136 -4.46 -1.89 3.50
N VAL A 137 -4.62 -1.55 2.22
CA VAL A 137 -5.30 -0.32 1.79
C VAL A 137 -6.55 -0.72 1.02
N ARG A 138 -7.74 -0.30 1.50
CA ARG A 138 -9.00 -0.67 0.85
C ARG A 138 -10.03 0.46 0.83
N GLY A 139 -11.05 0.26 0.02
CA GLY A 139 -12.25 1.09 0.01
C GLY A 139 -12.53 1.68 -1.37
N ARG A 140 -13.02 2.92 -1.38
CA ARG A 140 -13.47 3.60 -2.59
C ARG A 140 -13.07 5.07 -2.54
N GLY A 141 -12.37 5.55 -3.56
CA GLY A 141 -11.87 6.91 -3.57
C GLY A 141 -10.80 7.16 -4.64
N SER A 142 -9.97 8.15 -4.38
CA SER A 142 -8.78 8.48 -5.18
C SER A 142 -7.52 8.13 -4.40
N LEU A 143 -6.48 7.71 -5.11
CA LEU A 143 -5.26 7.20 -4.51
C LEU A 143 -4.04 7.77 -5.23
N THR A 144 -3.08 8.31 -4.51
CA THR A 144 -1.79 8.73 -5.07
C THR A 144 -0.68 8.11 -4.25
N PHE A 145 0.01 7.11 -4.78
CA PHE A 145 1.22 6.53 -4.21
C PHE A 145 2.41 6.99 -5.04
N LEU A 146 3.31 7.74 -4.43
CA LEU A 146 4.57 8.16 -5.02
C LEU A 146 5.69 7.64 -4.13
N GLU A 147 6.45 6.67 -4.62
CA GLU A 147 7.53 6.02 -3.86
C GLU A 147 7.03 5.46 -2.53
N ALA A 148 5.79 4.94 -2.50
CA ALA A 148 5.19 4.37 -1.32
C ALA A 148 5.51 2.87 -1.17
N GLU A 149 5.50 2.39 0.06
CA GLU A 149 5.58 0.97 0.37
C GLU A 149 4.30 0.53 1.08
N VAL A 150 3.65 -0.52 0.57
CA VAL A 150 2.49 -1.15 1.21
C VAL A 150 2.82 -2.62 1.41
N ASP A 151 2.90 -3.09 2.65
CA ASP A 151 3.22 -4.49 2.93
C ASP A 151 2.04 -5.41 2.56
N GLY A 152 0.82 -4.92 2.77
CA GLY A 152 -0.44 -5.62 2.50
C GLY A 152 -0.94 -5.49 1.05
N ALA A 153 -2.22 -5.79 0.88
CA ALA A 153 -2.95 -5.68 -0.38
C ALA A 153 -3.54 -4.28 -0.58
N VAL A 154 -3.73 -3.90 -1.86
CA VAL A 154 -4.40 -2.66 -2.25
C VAL A 154 -5.67 -2.99 -3.01
N ASN A 155 -6.82 -2.75 -2.39
CA ASN A 155 -8.15 -3.06 -2.91
C ASN A 155 -9.02 -1.79 -2.97
N VAL A 156 -8.77 -0.92 -3.94
CA VAL A 156 -9.40 0.41 -4.02
C VAL A 156 -10.22 0.52 -5.29
N THR A 157 -11.52 0.79 -5.14
CA THR A 157 -12.36 1.20 -6.28
C THR A 157 -12.10 2.67 -6.61
N THR A 158 -11.48 2.92 -7.76
CA THR A 158 -11.11 4.26 -8.21
C THR A 158 -12.33 5.05 -8.65
N THR A 159 -12.60 6.17 -7.97
CA THR A 159 -13.71 7.07 -8.30
C THR A 159 -13.33 8.21 -9.23
N SER A 160 -12.07 8.67 -9.17
CA SER A 160 -11.59 9.75 -10.03
C SER A 160 -10.21 9.47 -10.60
N ARG A 161 -9.19 9.32 -9.74
CA ARG A 161 -7.82 9.06 -10.16
C ARG A 161 -7.12 8.13 -9.17
N THR A 162 -6.45 7.13 -9.69
CA THR A 162 -5.43 6.36 -8.98
C THR A 162 -4.10 6.52 -9.70
N LEU A 163 -3.05 6.88 -8.98
CA LEU A 163 -1.67 6.92 -9.46
C LEU A 163 -0.82 6.09 -8.50
N VAL A 164 -0.13 5.09 -9.02
CA VAL A 164 0.84 4.29 -8.28
C VAL A 164 2.15 4.35 -9.03
N THR A 165 3.11 5.11 -8.51
CA THR A 165 4.38 5.40 -9.18
C THR A 165 5.54 5.14 -8.25
N GLY A 166 6.59 4.47 -8.74
CA GLY A 166 7.81 4.24 -7.94
C GLY A 166 7.57 3.36 -6.72
N SER A 167 6.46 2.64 -6.64
CA SER A 167 5.94 2.10 -5.37
C SER A 167 6.13 0.59 -5.28
N ARG A 168 6.22 0.07 -4.05
CA ARG A 168 6.26 -1.36 -3.76
C ARG A 168 5.01 -1.79 -3.03
N ILE A 169 4.34 -2.82 -3.53
CA ILE A 169 3.14 -3.38 -2.89
C ILE A 169 3.32 -4.89 -2.71
N GLY A 170 3.34 -5.36 -1.46
CA GLY A 170 3.62 -6.76 -1.12
C GLY A 170 2.45 -7.72 -1.40
N GLY A 171 1.21 -7.23 -1.33
CA GLY A 171 -0.01 -8.00 -1.57
C GLY A 171 -0.58 -7.86 -2.98
N TRP A 172 -1.81 -8.34 -3.15
CA TRP A 172 -2.57 -8.19 -4.40
C TRP A 172 -3.01 -6.75 -4.62
N VAL A 173 -2.97 -6.31 -5.86
CA VAL A 173 -3.48 -5.00 -6.28
C VAL A 173 -4.74 -5.18 -7.12
N ASN A 174 -5.88 -4.79 -6.58
CA ASN A 174 -7.18 -4.87 -7.25
C ASN A 174 -7.76 -3.47 -7.41
N LEU A 175 -7.87 -3.01 -8.65
CA LEU A 175 -8.29 -1.65 -8.99
C LEU A 175 -9.53 -1.67 -9.91
N PRO A 176 -10.74 -1.81 -9.33
CA PRO A 176 -11.97 -1.53 -10.07
C PRO A 176 -12.06 -0.04 -10.42
N VAL A 177 -12.29 0.28 -11.69
CA VAL A 177 -12.27 1.66 -12.22
C VAL A 177 -13.65 2.07 -12.66
N LEU A 178 -14.20 3.14 -12.07
CA LEU A 178 -15.48 3.68 -12.48
C LEU A 178 -15.42 4.41 -13.84
N ARG A 179 -16.59 4.72 -14.39
CA ARG A 179 -16.69 5.53 -15.61
C ARG A 179 -16.04 6.89 -15.40
N ASN A 180 -15.24 7.32 -16.38
CA ASN A 180 -14.48 8.57 -16.38
C ASN A 180 -13.38 8.67 -15.32
N ALA A 181 -13.09 7.60 -14.59
CA ALA A 181 -11.93 7.55 -13.71
C ALA A 181 -10.67 7.13 -14.49
N THR A 182 -9.50 7.50 -13.95
CA THR A 182 -8.21 7.10 -14.51
C THR A 182 -7.36 6.33 -13.52
N VAL A 183 -6.61 5.34 -14.00
CA VAL A 183 -5.61 4.62 -13.21
C VAL A 183 -4.30 4.56 -13.94
N ASP A 184 -3.21 4.94 -13.28
CA ASP A 184 -1.87 4.76 -13.83
C ASP A 184 -1.00 4.04 -12.81
N VAL A 185 -0.42 2.92 -13.23
CA VAL A 185 0.54 2.14 -12.45
C VAL A 185 1.86 2.16 -13.21
N SER A 186 2.85 2.83 -12.67
CA SER A 186 4.13 3.03 -13.34
C SER A 186 5.31 2.75 -12.41
N TRP A 187 6.40 2.19 -12.94
CA TRP A 187 7.67 2.10 -12.23
C TRP A 187 7.55 1.44 -10.86
N SER A 188 6.73 0.40 -10.75
CA SER A 188 6.33 -0.18 -9.46
C SER A 188 6.61 -1.68 -9.41
N ASP A 189 6.85 -2.17 -8.19
CA ASP A 189 7.07 -3.58 -7.89
C ASP A 189 5.87 -4.15 -7.14
N LEU A 190 5.12 -5.04 -7.78
CA LEU A 190 3.95 -5.70 -7.21
C LEU A 190 4.31 -7.15 -6.85
N GLY A 191 4.34 -7.45 -5.55
CA GLY A 191 4.79 -8.72 -5.01
C GLY A 191 3.84 -9.90 -5.22
N ARG A 192 2.62 -9.63 -5.69
CA ARG A 192 1.62 -10.64 -6.10
C ARG A 192 1.11 -10.29 -7.50
N GLY A 193 -0.19 -10.39 -7.72
CA GLY A 193 -0.80 -10.01 -8.99
C GLY A 193 -1.53 -8.67 -8.98
N LEU A 194 -1.92 -8.26 -10.19
CA LEU A 194 -2.60 -7.00 -10.49
C LEU A 194 -3.89 -7.29 -11.26
N THR A 195 -5.03 -6.80 -10.78
CA THR A 195 -6.31 -6.90 -11.46
C THR A 195 -6.90 -5.53 -11.75
N PHE A 196 -7.21 -5.26 -13.01
CA PHE A 196 -8.05 -4.15 -13.45
C PHE A 196 -9.46 -4.63 -13.74
N SER A 197 -10.46 -3.84 -13.34
CA SER A 197 -11.86 -4.06 -13.72
C SER A 197 -12.49 -2.73 -14.11
N GLU A 198 -12.54 -2.44 -15.40
CA GLU A 198 -12.57 -1.06 -15.87
C GLU A 198 -13.85 -0.64 -16.56
N ARG A 199 -14.17 0.65 -16.40
CA ARG A 199 -15.01 1.44 -17.30
C ARG A 199 -14.38 2.81 -17.65
N GLY A 200 -13.08 2.98 -17.40
CA GLY A 200 -12.33 4.25 -17.44
C GLY A 200 -11.13 4.23 -18.40
N THR A 201 -10.10 5.02 -18.14
CA THR A 201 -8.82 4.95 -18.88
C THR A 201 -7.71 4.53 -17.95
N SER A 202 -6.92 3.52 -18.30
CA SER A 202 -5.81 3.09 -17.46
C SER A 202 -4.52 2.80 -18.24
N SER A 203 -3.40 2.82 -17.53
CA SER A 203 -2.10 2.38 -18.04
C SER A 203 -1.29 1.63 -16.99
N VAL A 204 -0.48 0.68 -17.45
CA VAL A 204 0.53 -0.04 -16.66
C VAL A 204 1.86 0.03 -17.41
N CYS A 205 2.92 0.55 -16.80
CA CYS A 205 4.17 0.81 -17.52
C CYS A 205 5.40 0.64 -16.63
N GLY A 206 6.49 0.06 -17.14
CA GLY A 206 7.74 -0.08 -16.36
C GLY A 206 7.56 -0.81 -15.03
N THR A 207 6.56 -1.69 -14.95
CA THR A 207 6.05 -2.29 -13.71
C THR A 207 6.32 -3.78 -13.73
N THR A 208 6.77 -4.31 -12.60
CA THR A 208 6.95 -5.74 -12.39
C THR A 208 5.80 -6.29 -11.56
N VAL A 209 5.11 -7.31 -12.09
CA VAL A 209 4.07 -8.07 -11.41
C VAL A 209 4.61 -9.47 -11.16
N ALA A 210 4.80 -9.85 -9.90
CA ALA A 210 5.45 -11.11 -9.57
C ALA A 210 4.62 -12.35 -9.95
N GLU A 211 3.29 -12.23 -9.87
CA GLU A 211 2.35 -13.31 -10.23
C GLU A 211 1.54 -12.89 -11.46
N ASP A 212 0.21 -12.95 -11.38
CA ASP A 212 -0.67 -12.79 -12.53
C ASP A 212 -1.10 -11.33 -12.78
N LEU A 213 -1.26 -10.98 -14.05
CA LEU A 213 -1.92 -9.74 -14.48
C LEU A 213 -3.26 -10.08 -15.14
N VAL A 214 -4.35 -9.62 -14.53
CA VAL A 214 -5.71 -9.80 -15.04
C VAL A 214 -6.29 -8.46 -15.46
N VAL A 215 -6.62 -8.36 -16.74
CA VAL A 215 -7.28 -7.22 -17.34
C VAL A 215 -8.73 -7.58 -17.62
N ARG A 216 -9.65 -6.81 -17.03
CA ARG A 216 -11.07 -6.84 -17.39
C ARG A 216 -11.52 -5.44 -17.81
N SER A 217 -11.78 -5.18 -19.09
CA SER A 217 -12.07 -3.81 -19.55
C SER A 217 -13.42 -3.66 -20.24
N VAL A 218 -14.43 -3.26 -19.47
CA VAL A 218 -15.80 -3.06 -19.93
C VAL A 218 -15.95 -1.64 -20.50
N GLY A 219 -15.43 -1.44 -21.71
CA GLY A 219 -15.59 -0.19 -22.49
C GLY A 219 -14.64 0.95 -22.13
N GLY A 220 -13.58 0.65 -21.37
CA GLY A 220 -12.47 1.55 -21.08
C GLY A 220 -11.32 1.44 -22.08
N ARG A 221 -10.36 2.37 -22.03
CA ARG A 221 -9.07 2.25 -22.73
C ARG A 221 -8.01 1.79 -21.75
N LEU A 222 -7.30 0.70 -22.05
CA LEU A 222 -6.19 0.22 -21.24
C LEU A 222 -4.95 0.01 -22.10
N HIS A 223 -3.81 0.46 -21.59
CA HIS A 223 -2.50 0.14 -22.12
C HIS A 223 -1.70 -0.66 -21.09
N VAL A 224 -1.23 -1.85 -21.47
CA VAL A 224 -0.25 -2.62 -20.70
C VAL A 224 1.07 -2.59 -21.47
N GLY A 225 2.04 -1.93 -20.87
CA GLY A 225 3.28 -1.51 -21.50
C GLY A 225 3.04 -0.52 -22.64
N THR A 226 4.13 0.00 -23.21
CA THR A 226 4.04 0.86 -24.40
C THR A 226 5.30 0.85 -25.24
N ALA A 227 5.14 0.98 -26.56
CA ALA A 227 6.23 1.40 -27.43
C ALA A 227 6.77 2.78 -27.01
N PRO A 228 8.09 3.05 -27.15
CA PRO A 228 8.76 4.29 -26.74
C PRO A 228 8.23 5.61 -27.35
N HIS A 229 7.28 5.56 -28.29
CA HIS A 229 6.78 6.71 -29.04
C HIS A 229 5.25 6.75 -29.19
N ALA A 230 4.51 5.92 -28.44
CA ALA A 230 3.05 6.05 -28.43
C ALA A 230 2.65 7.28 -27.62
N GLU A 231 2.11 8.31 -28.28
CA GLU A 231 1.56 9.47 -27.60
C GLU A 231 0.36 9.04 -26.74
N ASN A 232 0.33 9.47 -25.47
CA ASN A 232 -0.76 9.26 -24.49
C ASN A 232 -0.84 7.87 -23.81
N SER A 233 0.21 7.06 -23.85
CA SER A 233 0.40 5.90 -22.98
C SER A 233 1.28 6.26 -21.79
N CYS A 234 0.96 5.80 -20.58
CA CYS A 234 1.71 6.05 -19.34
C CYS A 234 1.72 7.54 -18.94
N PHE A 235 0.66 7.99 -18.26
CA PHE A 235 0.45 9.41 -17.97
C PHE A 235 1.38 9.95 -16.87
N GLY A 236 2.45 10.64 -17.27
CA GLY A 236 3.02 11.74 -16.47
C GLY A 236 4.40 11.52 -15.84
N TYR A 237 5.01 10.34 -16.00
CA TYR A 237 6.42 10.11 -15.65
C TYR A 237 7.08 9.24 -16.71
N PHE A 238 7.70 9.91 -17.69
CA PHE A 238 8.43 9.26 -18.80
C PHE A 238 9.78 8.69 -18.38
N GLU A 239 10.26 9.08 -17.20
CA GLU A 239 11.55 8.65 -16.66
C GLU A 239 11.33 7.86 -15.37
N PRO A 240 12.08 6.78 -15.16
CA PRO A 240 12.08 6.07 -13.89
C PRO A 240 12.53 7.00 -12.76
N PRO A 241 12.01 6.84 -11.52
CA PRO A 241 12.53 7.58 -10.38
C PRO A 241 14.01 7.23 -10.12
N PRO A 242 14.82 8.16 -9.56
CA PRO A 242 16.22 7.91 -9.26
C PRO A 242 16.43 6.67 -8.38
N GLY A 243 17.38 5.81 -8.74
CA GLY A 243 17.69 4.56 -8.06
C GLY A 243 16.80 3.37 -8.46
N HIS A 244 15.84 3.55 -9.37
CA HIS A 244 15.03 2.45 -9.89
C HIS A 244 15.90 1.47 -10.71
N PRO A 245 15.65 0.15 -10.67
CA PRO A 245 16.44 -0.84 -11.42
C PRO A 245 16.53 -0.60 -12.93
N LEU A 246 15.56 0.14 -13.49
CA LEU A 246 15.48 0.48 -14.91
C LEU A 246 16.03 1.87 -15.27
N GLU A 247 16.65 2.58 -14.32
CA GLU A 247 17.29 3.87 -14.57
C GLU A 247 18.47 3.72 -15.56
N GLY A 248 18.42 4.46 -16.68
CA GLY A 248 19.53 4.56 -17.65
C GLY A 248 19.56 3.53 -18.78
N LEU A 249 18.50 2.75 -19.00
CA LEU A 249 18.39 1.77 -20.09
C LEU A 249 17.85 2.42 -21.40
N ASP A 250 18.32 1.99 -22.58
CA ASP A 250 18.03 2.57 -23.93
C ASP A 250 17.60 1.48 -24.97
N PRO A 251 16.47 1.64 -25.71
CA PRO A 251 15.38 2.60 -25.44
C PRO A 251 14.84 2.33 -24.04
N PRO A 252 14.14 3.25 -23.35
CA PRO A 252 13.73 3.00 -21.98
C PRO A 252 12.96 1.67 -21.92
N GLU A 253 13.65 0.63 -21.42
CA GLU A 253 13.06 -0.61 -20.92
C GLU A 253 12.00 -0.29 -19.87
N GLY A 254 11.99 0.96 -19.41
CA GLY A 254 11.00 1.58 -18.58
C GLY A 254 9.55 1.68 -19.06
N HIS A 255 9.24 1.19 -20.26
CA HIS A 255 7.86 0.91 -20.64
C HIS A 255 7.52 -0.59 -20.66
N VAL A 256 8.52 -1.44 -20.43
CA VAL A 256 8.32 -2.88 -20.35
C VAL A 256 7.53 -3.21 -19.09
N VAL A 257 6.50 -4.03 -19.25
CA VAL A 257 5.82 -4.66 -18.13
C VAL A 257 6.28 -6.11 -18.04
N THR A 258 6.70 -6.54 -16.87
CA THR A 258 7.05 -7.94 -16.62
C THR A 258 5.96 -8.58 -15.76
N VAL A 259 5.45 -9.72 -16.21
CA VAL A 259 4.45 -10.53 -15.50
C VAL A 259 5.07 -11.89 -15.25
N GLY A 260 5.29 -12.26 -13.98
CA GLY A 260 5.92 -13.53 -13.63
C GLY A 260 5.02 -14.75 -13.88
N GLY A 261 3.71 -14.58 -13.71
CA GLY A 261 2.69 -15.58 -14.00
C GLY A 261 1.98 -15.33 -15.33
N ASP A 262 0.66 -15.49 -15.33
CA ASP A 262 -0.17 -15.39 -16.53
C ASP A 262 -0.62 -13.95 -16.80
N LEU A 263 -0.72 -13.58 -18.07
CA LEU A 263 -1.43 -12.39 -18.53
C LEU A 263 -2.77 -12.79 -19.13
N ARG A 264 -3.86 -12.37 -18.49
CA ARG A 264 -5.23 -12.69 -18.90
C ARG A 264 -6.00 -11.43 -19.24
N VAL A 265 -6.45 -11.34 -20.48
CA VAL A 265 -7.29 -10.25 -20.99
C VAL A 265 -8.68 -10.81 -21.29
N VAL A 266 -9.67 -10.39 -20.50
CA VAL A 266 -11.06 -10.88 -20.57
C VAL A 266 -12.04 -9.71 -20.60
N ASP A 267 -13.19 -9.90 -21.25
CA ASP A 267 -14.23 -8.86 -21.42
C ASP A 267 -13.67 -7.52 -21.90
N ALA A 268 -12.69 -7.55 -22.80
CA ALA A 268 -11.81 -6.45 -23.13
C ALA A 268 -11.88 -6.18 -24.63
N GLY A 269 -12.82 -5.33 -25.05
CA GLY A 269 -12.95 -4.97 -26.46
C GLY A 269 -11.68 -4.31 -27.04
N ARG A 270 -11.77 -3.85 -28.29
CA ARG A 270 -10.66 -3.26 -29.11
C ARG A 270 -9.90 -2.05 -28.53
N LEU A 271 -10.24 -1.64 -27.32
CA LEU A 271 -9.67 -0.52 -26.58
C LEU A 271 -8.56 -0.94 -25.62
N VAL A 272 -8.26 -2.25 -25.52
CA VAL A 272 -7.09 -2.76 -24.81
C VAL A 272 -5.92 -2.95 -25.77
N ALA A 273 -4.76 -2.42 -25.38
CA ALA A 273 -3.48 -2.62 -26.05
C ALA A 273 -2.46 -3.24 -25.09
N VAL A 274 -1.75 -4.26 -25.57
CA VAL A 274 -0.68 -4.96 -24.86
C VAL A 274 0.56 -4.88 -25.74
N ASP A 275 1.59 -4.17 -25.29
CA ASP A 275 2.82 -3.93 -26.05
C ASP A 275 4.00 -3.73 -25.10
N GLN A 276 5.20 -4.18 -25.49
CA GLN A 276 6.37 -4.25 -24.63
C GLN A 276 6.09 -5.02 -23.32
N VAL A 277 5.60 -6.26 -23.43
CA VAL A 277 5.30 -7.09 -22.24
C VAL A 277 6.08 -8.38 -22.27
N VAL A 278 6.63 -8.79 -21.13
CA VAL A 278 7.26 -10.10 -20.92
C VAL A 278 6.38 -10.90 -19.97
N VAL A 279 5.94 -12.09 -20.40
CA VAL A 279 5.04 -12.98 -19.63
C VAL A 279 5.76 -14.29 -19.35
N GLY A 280 5.95 -14.61 -18.07
CA GLY A 280 6.58 -15.84 -17.59
C GLY A 280 5.68 -17.07 -17.69
N GLY A 281 4.36 -16.88 -17.66
CA GLY A 281 3.34 -17.92 -17.86
C GLY A 281 2.66 -17.83 -19.23
N ASP A 282 1.35 -18.03 -19.25
CA ASP A 282 0.52 -18.02 -20.45
C ASP A 282 -0.01 -16.62 -20.77
N LEU A 283 -0.21 -16.34 -22.06
CA LEU A 283 -0.94 -15.17 -22.55
C LEU A 283 -2.30 -15.62 -23.09
N ARG A 284 -3.38 -15.15 -22.46
CA ARG A 284 -4.75 -15.48 -22.87
C ARG A 284 -5.57 -14.23 -23.14
N CYS A 285 -6.14 -14.16 -24.34
CA CYS A 285 -7.04 -13.06 -24.73
C CYS A 285 -8.36 -13.62 -25.24
N GLU A 286 -9.44 -13.35 -24.52
CA GLU A 286 -10.78 -13.84 -24.87
C GLU A 286 -11.49 -12.95 -25.91
N ASP A 287 -11.04 -11.71 -26.07
CA ASP A 287 -11.61 -10.68 -26.95
C ASP A 287 -10.56 -10.04 -27.88
N ASP A 288 -10.99 -9.22 -28.84
CA ASP A 288 -10.09 -8.48 -29.74
C ASP A 288 -9.17 -7.50 -28.96
N VAL A 289 -7.90 -7.84 -28.80
CA VAL A 289 -6.85 -7.02 -28.17
C VAL A 289 -5.85 -6.56 -29.23
N ARG A 290 -5.34 -5.32 -29.10
CA ARG A 290 -4.19 -4.88 -29.92
C ARG A 290 -2.91 -5.40 -29.28
N VAL A 291 -2.26 -6.37 -29.92
CA VAL A 291 -1.00 -6.94 -29.44
C VAL A 291 0.16 -6.40 -30.25
N GLY A 292 1.12 -5.78 -29.57
CA GLY A 292 2.40 -5.33 -30.13
C GLY A 292 3.51 -6.35 -29.87
N VAL A 293 4.65 -5.88 -29.37
CA VAL A 293 5.79 -6.72 -29.00
C VAL A 293 5.51 -7.35 -27.64
N VAL A 294 5.34 -8.67 -27.63
CA VAL A 294 5.15 -9.44 -26.38
C VAL A 294 6.07 -10.65 -26.42
N ASP A 295 6.79 -10.92 -25.34
CA ASP A 295 7.54 -12.16 -25.14
C ASP A 295 6.76 -13.06 -24.16
N VAL A 296 6.59 -14.34 -24.50
CA VAL A 296 5.75 -15.28 -23.74
C VAL A 296 6.51 -16.59 -23.60
N ALA A 297 6.78 -17.00 -22.37
CA ALA A 297 7.45 -18.27 -22.10
C ALA A 297 6.49 -19.48 -22.19
N GLY A 298 5.21 -19.29 -21.86
CA GLY A 298 4.14 -20.29 -21.99
C GLY A 298 3.46 -20.29 -23.35
N VAL A 299 2.14 -20.45 -23.35
CA VAL A 299 1.32 -20.56 -24.56
C VAL A 299 0.48 -19.29 -24.77
N ARG A 300 0.35 -18.90 -26.04
CA ARG A 300 -0.61 -17.88 -26.46
C ARG A 300 -1.94 -18.53 -26.85
N THR A 301 -3.04 -18.03 -26.30
CA THR A 301 -4.38 -18.57 -26.55
C THR A 301 -5.40 -17.48 -26.86
N GLY A 302 -6.46 -17.87 -27.58
CA GLY A 302 -7.55 -16.98 -27.99
C GLY A 302 -7.14 -16.05 -29.13
N THR A 303 -7.51 -14.77 -29.06
CA THR A 303 -7.21 -13.78 -30.10
C THR A 303 -5.74 -13.33 -30.12
N CYS A 304 -4.98 -13.67 -29.08
CA CYS A 304 -3.55 -13.38 -28.96
C CYS A 304 -2.64 -14.51 -29.47
N ALA A 305 -3.22 -15.63 -29.94
CA ALA A 305 -2.50 -16.77 -30.50
C ALA A 305 -1.87 -16.46 -31.87
#